data_AF-A0AAX6DW54-F1
#
_entry.id   AF-A0AAX6DW54-F1
#
_cell.length_a   1.000
_cell.length_b   1.000
_cell.length_c   1.000
_cell.angle_alpha   90.00
_cell.angle_beta   90.00
_cell.angle_gamma   90.00
#
_symmetry.space_group_name_H-M   'P 1'
#
loop_
_entity.id
_entity.type
_entity.pdbx_description
1 polymer ?
#
loop_
_entity_poly.entity_id
_entity_poly.type
_entity_poly.pdbx_seq_one_letter_code
_entity_poly.pdbx_strand_id
1 'polypeptide(L)'
;MLEKVIKNFNLSVPPRELQNKDPKVVLQVVMSRWLPLAETIMSMVVTCMPDPVAAQSVRISRLLPKRELTEVEIVLNSDVVIEAEHVRKCVEACDSSDGAPCVAFVSKMFAVSSKIIPQRDHHSMGKGAESDECFLAFARIFSGILRSGQKVFLLSALYNPLKDEAIQKHIQEAEIQSLYLMIGQGLKPIFVASTGNVVAIQGLGQHILKSATLSSTRNCWPFSIMMFQVAPTLRVAIEPSDPADMGALMKGLRLLNRANPFVEVTFSSRGEQVLAAAGEVHLERCIKDLKEIFAKVSLEVSPPLVFYRESVEGEGTTFLDNLKALPSAEDHSKWEMSREGPCH
;
A
#
# COMPACT_ATOMS: atom_id res chain seq x y z
N MET A 1 6.51 -24.49 45.40
CA MET A 1 6.63 -25.05 44.02
C MET A 1 7.45 -24.13 43.12
N LEU A 2 7.16 -22.82 43.10
CA LEU A 2 7.88 -21.81 42.31
C LEU A 2 9.39 -21.76 42.59
N GLU A 3 9.81 -21.78 43.86
CA GLU A 3 11.24 -21.80 44.23
C GLU A 3 11.99 -23.02 43.70
N LYS A 4 11.32 -24.18 43.64
CA LYS A 4 11.90 -25.41 43.03
C LYS A 4 12.11 -25.23 41.53
N VAL A 5 11.17 -24.58 40.85
CA VAL A 5 11.27 -24.26 39.42
C VAL A 5 12.41 -23.27 39.17
N ILE A 6 12.47 -22.18 39.94
CA ILE A 6 13.54 -21.17 39.86
C ILE A 6 14.92 -21.83 40.05
N LYS A 7 15.04 -22.72 41.03
CA LYS A 7 16.29 -23.44 41.30
C LYS A 7 16.62 -24.47 40.21
N ASN A 8 15.64 -25.26 39.74
CA ASN A 8 15.88 -26.29 38.72
C ASN A 8 16.29 -25.70 37.37
N PHE A 9 15.74 -24.54 37.01
CA PHE A 9 16.06 -23.84 35.76
C PHE A 9 17.15 -22.76 35.93
N ASN A 10 17.79 -22.67 37.10
CA ASN A 10 18.83 -21.67 37.41
C ASN A 10 18.44 -20.24 37.06
N LEU A 11 17.20 -19.84 37.37
CA LEU A 11 16.68 -18.52 37.04
C LEU A 11 17.14 -17.48 38.08
N SER A 12 17.71 -16.37 37.60
CA SER A 12 18.04 -15.22 38.46
C SER A 12 16.83 -14.30 38.62
N VAL A 13 16.06 -14.48 39.70
CA VAL A 13 14.89 -13.65 40.02
C VAL A 13 15.09 -12.92 41.35
N PRO A 14 15.00 -11.58 41.39
CA PRO A 14 15.12 -10.83 42.63
C PRO A 14 14.04 -11.21 43.65
N PRO A 15 14.37 -11.40 44.95
CA PRO A 15 13.40 -11.79 45.98
C PRO A 15 12.23 -10.80 46.12
N ARG A 16 12.50 -9.51 45.89
CA ARG A 16 11.50 -8.43 45.94
C ARG A 16 10.40 -8.61 44.89
N GLU A 17 10.71 -9.15 43.72
CA GLU A 17 9.75 -9.37 42.64
C GLU A 17 8.87 -10.60 42.90
N LEU A 18 9.39 -11.58 43.65
CA LEU A 18 8.64 -12.77 44.08
C LEU A 18 7.62 -12.47 45.21
N GLN A 19 7.83 -11.40 45.96
CA GLN A 19 6.93 -10.96 47.03
C GLN A 19 5.78 -10.07 46.53
N ASN A 20 5.61 -9.92 45.20
CA ASN A 20 4.50 -9.15 44.66
C ASN A 20 3.16 -9.80 45.02
N LYS A 21 2.18 -8.97 45.41
CA LYS A 21 0.84 -9.42 45.79
C LYS A 21 0.07 -10.00 44.60
N ASP A 22 0.36 -9.56 43.37
CA ASP A 22 -0.28 -10.09 42.17
C ASP A 22 0.49 -11.31 41.63
N PRO A 23 -0.11 -12.53 41.67
CA PRO A 23 0.55 -13.74 41.18
C PRO A 23 0.80 -13.72 39.67
N LYS A 24 0.06 -12.93 38.89
CA LYS A 24 0.30 -12.81 37.43
C LYS A 24 1.63 -12.12 37.16
N VAL A 25 1.96 -11.10 37.95
CA VAL A 25 3.22 -10.36 37.81
C VAL A 25 4.40 -11.26 38.19
N VAL A 26 4.27 -12.02 39.29
CA VAL A 26 5.30 -13.00 39.70
C VAL A 26 5.53 -14.05 38.61
N LEU A 27 4.46 -14.58 38.02
CA LEU A 27 4.56 -15.56 36.94
C LEU A 27 5.22 -14.96 35.69
N GLN A 28 4.83 -13.74 35.29
CA GLN A 28 5.41 -13.04 34.15
C GLN A 28 6.92 -12.80 34.34
N VAL A 29 7.33 -12.39 35.54
CA VAL A 29 8.75 -12.24 35.89
C VAL A 29 9.48 -13.57 35.71
N VAL A 30 9.02 -14.66 36.35
CA VAL A 30 9.70 -15.96 36.26
C VAL A 30 9.76 -16.45 34.81
N MET A 31 8.67 -16.36 34.05
CA MET A 31 8.60 -16.82 32.66
C MET A 31 9.48 -15.98 31.72
N SER A 32 9.53 -14.66 31.90
CA SER A 32 10.38 -13.78 31.07
C SER A 32 11.88 -14.00 31.25
N ARG A 33 12.30 -14.58 32.39
CA ARG A 33 13.70 -14.95 32.66
C ARG A 33 14.01 -16.36 32.18
N TRP A 34 13.02 -17.26 32.23
CA TRP A 34 13.19 -18.62 31.73
C TRP A 34 13.22 -18.69 30.20
N LEU A 35 12.35 -17.92 29.54
CA LEU A 35 12.26 -17.84 28.09
C LEU A 35 12.16 -16.36 27.69
N PRO A 36 13.30 -15.65 27.54
CA PRO A 36 13.32 -14.27 27.07
C PRO A 36 12.71 -14.17 25.66
N LEU A 37 11.43 -13.82 25.60
CA LEU A 37 10.62 -13.86 24.37
C LEU A 37 11.27 -13.08 23.21
N ALA A 38 11.86 -11.93 23.50
CA ALA A 38 12.52 -11.10 22.49
C ALA A 38 13.73 -11.81 21.86
N GLU A 39 14.60 -12.41 22.66
CA GLU A 39 15.79 -13.11 22.17
C GLU A 39 15.41 -14.37 21.40
N THR A 40 14.45 -15.15 21.92
CA THR A 40 13.95 -16.35 21.26
C THR A 40 13.31 -16.03 19.91
N ILE A 41 12.43 -15.02 19.84
CA ILE A 41 11.80 -14.63 18.58
C ILE A 41 12.85 -14.10 17.60
N MET A 42 13.76 -13.23 18.04
CA MET A 42 14.78 -12.68 17.16
C MET A 42 15.72 -13.77 16.62
N SER A 43 16.12 -14.73 17.46
CA SER A 43 16.90 -15.89 17.06
C SER A 43 16.12 -16.76 16.05
N MET A 44 14.83 -17.00 16.29
CA MET A 44 13.98 -17.72 15.34
C MET A 44 13.88 -16.98 14.00
N VAL A 45 13.68 -15.66 14.02
CA VAL A 45 13.64 -14.84 12.80
C VAL A 45 14.95 -14.94 12.03
N VAL A 46 16.10 -14.81 12.70
CA VAL A 46 17.42 -14.91 12.06
C VAL A 46 17.68 -16.32 11.49
N THR A 47 17.19 -17.36 12.17
CA THR A 47 17.44 -18.75 11.76
C THR A 47 16.48 -19.22 10.67
N CYS A 48 15.21 -18.80 10.74
CA CYS A 48 14.15 -19.31 9.85
C CYS A 48 13.86 -18.39 8.66
N MET A 49 14.19 -17.09 8.74
CA MET A 49 14.00 -16.17 7.63
C MET A 49 15.27 -16.05 6.81
N PRO A 50 15.20 -16.18 5.47
CA PRO A 50 16.34 -15.92 4.60
C PRO A 50 16.77 -14.45 4.71
N ASP A 51 18.07 -14.22 4.58
CA ASP A 51 18.60 -12.87 4.50
C ASP A 51 18.05 -12.14 3.24
N PRO A 52 18.09 -10.80 3.21
CA PRO A 52 17.51 -10.04 2.11
C PRO A 52 18.00 -10.45 0.72
N VAL A 53 19.26 -10.85 0.56
CA VAL A 53 19.86 -11.25 -0.72
C VAL A 53 19.27 -12.57 -1.17
N ALA A 54 19.34 -13.61 -0.33
CA ALA A 54 18.77 -14.93 -0.62
C ALA A 54 17.26 -14.87 -0.85
N ALA A 55 16.55 -14.05 -0.08
CA ALA A 55 15.11 -13.89 -0.19
C ALA A 55 14.70 -13.18 -1.49
N GLN A 56 15.56 -12.33 -2.05
CA GLN A 56 15.21 -11.46 -3.18
C GLN A 56 15.21 -12.19 -4.51
N SER A 57 16.18 -13.08 -4.73
CA SER A 57 16.23 -13.95 -5.91
C SER A 57 14.99 -14.84 -6.03
N VAL A 58 14.42 -15.30 -4.91
CA VAL A 58 13.19 -16.11 -4.90
C VAL A 58 11.94 -15.27 -5.20
N ARG A 59 11.92 -14.00 -4.77
CA ARG A 59 10.74 -13.12 -4.90
C ARG A 59 10.69 -12.37 -6.22
N ILE A 60 11.82 -12.18 -6.91
CA ILE A 60 11.90 -11.32 -8.09
C ILE A 60 10.96 -11.75 -9.22
N SER A 61 10.75 -13.04 -9.41
CA SER A 61 9.85 -13.57 -10.45
C SER A 61 8.41 -13.13 -10.26
N ARG A 62 7.98 -12.93 -9.01
CA ARG A 62 6.62 -12.46 -8.66
C ARG A 62 6.54 -10.95 -8.62
N LEU A 63 7.58 -10.29 -8.12
CA LEU A 63 7.62 -8.83 -7.96
C LEU A 63 7.87 -8.10 -9.28
N LEU A 64 8.74 -8.65 -10.13
CA LEU A 64 9.15 -8.08 -11.41
C LEU A 64 9.21 -9.23 -12.45
N PRO A 65 8.06 -9.74 -12.89
CA PRO A 65 8.01 -10.85 -13.85
C PRO A 65 8.76 -10.50 -15.12
N LYS A 66 9.46 -11.48 -15.70
CA LYS A 66 10.08 -11.31 -17.01
C LYS A 66 9.00 -11.05 -18.04
N ARG A 67 9.20 -10.04 -18.88
CA ARG A 67 8.31 -9.76 -20.01
C ARG A 67 8.82 -10.51 -21.22
N GLU A 68 7.92 -11.21 -21.89
CA GLU A 68 8.19 -11.77 -23.22
C GLU A 68 8.17 -10.60 -24.20
N LEU A 69 9.33 -10.29 -24.78
CA LEU A 69 9.50 -9.24 -25.78
C LEU A 69 9.65 -9.89 -27.15
N THR A 70 9.07 -9.27 -28.16
CA THR A 70 9.26 -9.71 -29.56
C THR A 70 10.67 -9.34 -30.06
N GLU A 71 11.20 -10.10 -31.02
CA GLU A 71 12.50 -9.79 -31.63
C GLU A 71 12.55 -8.37 -32.20
N VAL A 72 11.42 -7.88 -32.75
CA VAL A 72 11.29 -6.52 -33.28
C VAL A 72 11.42 -5.47 -32.18
N GLU A 73 10.77 -5.65 -31.03
CA GLU A 73 10.88 -4.72 -29.90
C GLU A 73 12.29 -4.65 -29.33
N ILE A 74 13.00 -5.79 -29.30
CA ILE A 74 14.39 -5.88 -28.85
C ILE A 74 15.31 -5.12 -29.81
N VAL A 75 15.17 -5.33 -31.11
CA VAL A 75 16.03 -4.67 -32.12
C VAL A 75 15.80 -3.15 -32.14
N LEU A 76 14.54 -2.71 -32.05
CA LEU A 76 14.21 -1.27 -32.07
C LEU A 76 14.64 -0.53 -30.79
N ASN A 77 14.69 -1.22 -29.65
CA ASN A 77 14.95 -0.61 -28.34
C ASN A 77 16.11 -1.27 -27.59
N SER A 78 17.13 -1.74 -28.32
CA SER A 78 18.21 -2.57 -27.77
C SER A 78 18.86 -1.96 -26.51
N ASP A 79 19.20 -0.67 -26.55
CA ASP A 79 19.85 0.01 -25.42
C ASP A 79 18.95 0.07 -24.17
N VAL A 80 17.65 0.33 -24.36
CA VAL A 80 16.67 0.40 -23.28
C VAL A 80 16.46 -0.99 -22.66
N VAL A 81 16.39 -2.03 -23.48
CA VAL A 81 16.24 -3.42 -23.02
C VAL A 81 17.48 -3.87 -22.25
N ILE A 82 18.68 -3.56 -22.73
CA ILE A 82 19.94 -3.88 -22.06
C ILE A 82 20.01 -3.21 -20.68
N GLU A 83 19.70 -1.92 -20.61
CA GLU A 83 19.70 -1.19 -19.33
C GLU A 83 18.63 -1.71 -18.37
N ALA A 84 17.40 -1.96 -18.85
CA ALA A 84 16.33 -2.48 -18.02
C ALA A 84 16.62 -3.89 -17.47
N GLU A 85 17.28 -4.75 -18.26
CA GLU A 85 17.73 -6.06 -17.79
C GLU A 85 18.90 -5.95 -16.80
N HIS A 86 19.80 -4.99 -16.98
CA HIS A 86 20.85 -4.69 -16.00
C HIS A 86 20.24 -4.25 -14.66
N VAL A 87 19.26 -3.33 -14.68
CA VAL A 87 18.53 -2.90 -13.48
C VAL A 87 17.85 -4.09 -12.80
N ARG A 88 17.16 -4.94 -13.57
CA ARG A 88 16.53 -6.16 -13.07
C ARG A 88 17.55 -7.08 -12.38
N LYS A 89 18.75 -7.27 -12.95
CA LYS A 89 19.81 -8.10 -12.36
C LYS A 89 20.35 -7.52 -11.06
N CYS A 90 20.57 -6.20 -10.98
CA CYS A 90 20.99 -5.54 -9.74
C CYS A 90 19.92 -5.69 -8.65
N VAL A 91 18.63 -5.57 -9.02
CA VAL A 91 17.52 -5.89 -8.13
C VAL A 91 17.55 -7.36 -7.74
N GLU A 92 17.69 -8.31 -8.65
CA GLU A 92 17.74 -9.75 -8.32
C GLU A 92 18.88 -10.09 -7.35
N ALA A 93 20.04 -9.46 -7.53
CA ALA A 93 21.23 -9.62 -6.70
C ALA A 93 21.19 -8.85 -5.38
N CYS A 94 20.17 -8.02 -5.13
CA CYS A 94 20.09 -7.15 -3.94
C CYS A 94 21.34 -6.25 -3.83
N ASP A 95 21.81 -5.72 -4.97
CA ASP A 95 23.07 -4.98 -5.08
C ASP A 95 23.03 -3.71 -4.23
N SER A 96 24.08 -3.48 -3.45
CA SER A 96 24.22 -2.33 -2.54
C SER A 96 25.38 -1.41 -2.90
N SER A 97 26.01 -1.64 -4.06
CA SER A 97 27.10 -0.80 -4.56
C SER A 97 26.59 0.59 -4.98
N ASP A 98 27.46 1.60 -4.86
CA ASP A 98 27.10 2.99 -5.18
C ASP A 98 26.89 3.24 -6.69
N GLY A 99 27.45 2.37 -7.53
CA GLY A 99 27.25 2.40 -8.98
C GLY A 99 26.02 1.62 -9.46
N ALA A 100 25.36 0.85 -8.59
CA ALA A 100 24.16 0.11 -8.96
C ALA A 100 22.97 1.06 -9.12
N PRO A 101 22.08 0.81 -10.11
CA PRO A 101 20.85 1.57 -10.25
C PRO A 101 20.01 1.45 -8.97
N CYS A 102 19.59 2.60 -8.45
CA CYS A 102 18.79 2.65 -7.24
C CYS A 102 17.33 2.34 -7.58
N VAL A 103 16.79 1.27 -6.99
CA VAL A 103 15.39 0.87 -7.19
C VAL A 103 14.73 0.64 -5.83
N ALA A 104 13.60 1.29 -5.60
CA ALA A 104 12.80 1.10 -4.38
C ALA A 104 11.32 0.96 -4.73
N PHE A 105 10.54 0.33 -3.85
CA PHE A 105 9.10 0.22 -4.02
C PHE A 105 8.38 0.88 -2.86
N VAL A 106 7.50 1.83 -3.18
CA VAL A 106 6.57 2.44 -2.24
C VAL A 106 5.30 1.60 -2.21
N SER A 107 5.02 0.97 -1.08
CA SER A 107 3.83 0.12 -0.92
C SER A 107 2.62 0.87 -0.37
N LYS A 108 2.84 1.94 0.39
CA LYS A 108 1.80 2.81 0.90
C LYS A 108 2.34 4.18 1.22
N MET A 109 1.45 5.16 1.22
CA MET A 109 1.68 6.45 1.85
C MET A 109 1.07 6.43 3.24
N PHE A 110 1.57 7.25 4.15
CA PHE A 110 0.94 7.46 5.46
C PHE A 110 1.10 8.91 5.88
N ALA A 111 0.05 9.45 6.49
CA ALA A 111 0.08 10.79 7.04
C ALA A 111 0.72 10.78 8.42
N VAL A 112 1.56 11.78 8.67
CA VAL A 112 2.21 12.02 9.95
C VAL A 112 1.99 13.48 10.31
N SER A 113 1.70 13.75 11.58
CA SER A 113 1.65 15.13 12.05
C SER A 113 3.03 15.77 11.90
N SER A 114 3.06 16.98 11.36
CA SER A 114 4.25 17.82 11.24
C SER A 114 5.02 17.98 12.56
N LYS A 115 4.35 17.84 13.71
CA LYS A 115 4.94 17.88 15.05
C LYS A 115 5.88 16.71 15.37
N ILE A 116 5.67 15.55 14.74
CA ILE A 116 6.45 14.33 14.99
C ILE A 116 7.66 14.25 14.06
N ILE A 117 7.62 14.99 12.94
CA ILE A 117 8.72 15.01 11.98
C ILE A 117 9.87 15.80 12.59
N PRO A 118 11.06 15.19 12.76
CA PRO A 118 12.23 15.90 13.23
C PRO A 118 12.56 17.06 12.28
N GLN A 119 12.51 18.29 12.78
CA GLN A 119 12.92 19.45 11.99
C GLN A 119 14.43 19.34 11.74
N ARG A 120 14.84 19.39 10.47
CA ARG A 120 16.24 19.66 10.12
C ARG A 120 16.48 21.17 10.29
N ASP A 121 17.66 21.55 10.79
CA ASP A 121 18.13 22.93 10.97
C ASP A 121 18.37 23.69 9.63
N HIS A 122 17.54 23.50 8.61
CA HIS A 122 17.64 24.21 7.35
C HIS A 122 16.61 25.32 7.23
N HIS A 123 17.07 26.54 7.52
CA HIS A 123 16.54 27.79 6.98
C HIS A 123 16.59 27.76 5.44
N SER A 124 15.50 27.36 4.77
CA SER A 124 15.15 27.89 3.44
C SER A 124 13.77 27.44 2.96
N MET A 125 12.89 28.44 2.92
CA MET A 125 11.88 28.73 1.89
C MET A 125 10.73 27.74 1.63
N GLY A 126 9.55 28.22 1.97
CA GLY A 126 8.27 27.71 1.47
C GLY A 126 7.22 27.58 2.57
N LYS A 127 6.84 28.69 3.23
CA LYS A 127 5.52 28.76 3.88
C LYS A 127 4.45 28.66 2.78
N GLY A 128 4.10 27.43 2.43
CA GLY A 128 3.10 27.11 1.43
C GLY A 128 2.26 25.95 1.93
N ALA A 129 0.99 26.26 2.22
CA ALA A 129 -0.11 25.39 2.64
C ALA A 129 -0.07 24.89 4.10
N GLU A 130 -1.02 25.43 4.87
CA GLU A 130 -1.49 25.02 6.19
C GLU A 130 -2.09 23.60 6.16
N SER A 131 -1.26 22.58 6.04
CA SER A 131 -1.66 21.22 6.42
C SER A 131 -0.83 20.79 7.62
N ASP A 132 -1.50 20.57 8.75
CA ASP A 132 -0.89 19.99 9.97
C ASP A 132 -0.20 18.65 9.72
N GLU A 133 -0.45 18.03 8.57
CA GLU A 133 -0.06 16.69 8.20
C GLU A 133 0.82 16.67 6.96
N CYS A 134 1.81 15.79 7.02
CA CYS A 134 2.74 15.52 5.94
C CYS A 134 2.65 14.04 5.55
N PHE A 135 2.64 13.77 4.25
CA PHE A 135 2.64 12.40 3.74
C PHE A 135 4.05 11.88 3.57
N LEU A 136 4.33 10.75 4.22
CA LEU A 136 5.54 9.98 4.04
C LEU A 136 5.25 8.72 3.23
N ALA A 137 6.16 8.37 2.34
CA ALA A 137 6.09 7.13 1.57
C ALA A 137 6.81 6.02 2.34
N PHE A 138 6.11 4.91 2.59
CA PHE A 138 6.71 3.71 3.17
C PHE A 138 7.33 2.89 2.03
N ALA A 139 8.65 2.80 2.02
CA ALA A 139 9.39 2.20 0.91
C ALA A 139 10.40 1.15 1.38
N ARG A 140 10.58 0.11 0.57
CA ARG A 140 11.72 -0.81 0.65
C ARG A 140 12.66 -0.57 -0.52
N ILE A 141 13.96 -0.52 -0.23
CA ILE A 141 15.01 -0.41 -1.25
C ILE A 141 15.41 -1.82 -1.70
N PHE A 142 15.41 -2.06 -3.01
CA PHE A 142 15.68 -3.34 -3.64
C PHE A 142 17.02 -3.36 -4.39
N SER A 143 17.55 -2.22 -4.81
CA SER A 143 18.89 -2.11 -5.41
C SER A 143 19.44 -0.72 -5.17
N GLY A 144 20.77 -0.61 -5.12
CA GLY A 144 21.52 0.63 -5.00
C GLY A 144 21.37 1.36 -3.66
N ILE A 145 21.65 2.65 -3.70
CA ILE A 145 21.69 3.51 -2.52
C ILE A 145 20.76 4.71 -2.74
N LEU A 146 19.80 4.89 -1.84
CA LEU A 146 18.85 6.00 -1.87
C LEU A 146 19.38 7.16 -1.01
N ARG A 147 19.43 8.36 -1.57
CA ARG A 147 19.99 9.55 -0.90
C ARG A 147 18.98 10.68 -0.77
N SER A 148 19.07 11.43 0.33
CA SER A 148 18.33 12.69 0.48
C SER A 148 18.84 13.73 -0.54
N GLY A 149 17.94 14.43 -1.20
CA GLY A 149 18.19 15.37 -2.30
C GLY A 149 18.31 14.72 -3.68
N GLN A 150 18.24 13.39 -3.77
CA GLN A 150 18.33 12.67 -5.04
C GLN A 150 17.03 12.82 -5.84
N LYS A 151 17.15 13.10 -7.13
CA LYS A 151 16.04 13.00 -8.08
C LYS A 151 15.85 11.56 -8.51
N VAL A 152 14.60 11.10 -8.50
CA VAL A 152 14.21 9.75 -8.89
C VAL A 152 13.00 9.78 -9.79
N PHE A 153 12.89 8.77 -10.64
CA PHE A 153 11.71 8.53 -11.46
C PHE A 153 10.70 7.68 -10.69
N LEU A 154 9.45 8.13 -10.67
CA LEU A 154 8.31 7.44 -10.11
C LEU A 154 7.54 6.76 -11.23
N LEU A 155 7.65 5.44 -11.27
CA LEU A 155 7.02 4.60 -12.29
C LEU A 155 5.72 4.03 -11.73
N SER A 156 4.63 4.29 -12.45
CA SER A 156 3.35 3.60 -12.25
C SER A 156 3.48 2.13 -12.68
N ALA A 157 2.64 1.26 -12.15
CA ALA A 157 2.64 -0.16 -12.53
C ALA A 157 2.30 -0.41 -14.01
N LEU A 158 1.63 0.54 -14.67
CA LEU A 158 1.33 0.49 -16.10
C LEU A 158 2.47 1.01 -16.98
N TYR A 159 3.56 1.49 -16.37
CA TYR A 159 4.69 2.02 -17.11
C TYR A 159 5.34 0.94 -17.98
N ASN A 160 5.69 1.34 -19.21
CA ASN A 160 6.45 0.52 -20.14
C ASN A 160 7.60 1.36 -20.73
N PRO A 161 8.88 1.05 -20.39
CA PRO A 161 10.04 1.76 -20.92
C PRO A 161 10.19 1.70 -22.45
N LEU A 162 9.53 0.76 -23.14
CA LEU A 162 9.62 0.60 -24.60
C LEU A 162 8.62 1.46 -25.39
N LYS A 163 7.66 2.11 -24.72
CA LYS A 163 6.58 2.87 -25.37
C LYS A 163 6.72 4.35 -25.06
N ASP A 164 7.17 5.15 -26.04
CA ASP A 164 7.37 6.59 -25.89
C ASP A 164 6.10 7.36 -25.48
N GLU A 165 4.93 7.00 -26.01
CA GLU A 165 3.67 7.69 -25.71
C GLU A 165 3.19 7.50 -24.26
N ALA A 166 3.66 6.45 -23.56
CA ALA A 166 3.34 6.16 -22.17
C ALA A 166 4.26 6.89 -21.16
N ILE A 167 5.34 7.52 -21.65
CA ILE A 167 6.37 8.19 -20.83
C ILE A 167 5.85 9.52 -20.25
N GLN A 168 4.76 10.12 -20.72
CA GLN A 168 4.28 11.37 -20.08
C GLN A 168 3.24 11.17 -18.98
N LYS A 169 2.47 10.06 -19.00
CA LYS A 169 1.39 9.83 -18.03
C LYS A 169 1.77 8.93 -16.87
N HIS A 170 2.71 8.01 -17.09
CA HIS A 170 3.01 6.92 -16.14
C HIS A 170 4.38 7.02 -15.47
N ILE A 171 5.14 8.07 -15.77
CA ILE A 171 6.42 8.40 -15.11
C ILE A 171 6.42 9.86 -14.72
N GLN A 172 6.91 10.15 -13.53
CA GLN A 172 7.12 11.49 -13.01
C GLN A 172 8.51 11.56 -12.39
N GLU A 173 9.16 12.71 -12.45
CA GLU A 173 10.39 12.95 -11.70
C GLU A 173 10.04 13.65 -10.39
N ALA A 174 10.59 13.18 -9.27
CA ALA A 174 10.50 13.92 -8.01
C ALA A 174 11.81 13.84 -7.23
N GLU A 175 11.98 14.81 -6.35
CA GLU A 175 13.14 14.91 -5.46
C GLU A 175 12.81 14.32 -4.09
N ILE A 176 13.73 13.52 -3.58
CA ILE A 176 13.65 12.97 -2.23
C ILE A 176 14.06 14.04 -1.23
N GLN A 177 13.11 14.71 -0.59
CA GLN A 177 13.44 15.80 0.32
C GLN A 177 14.13 15.30 1.59
N SER A 178 13.65 14.21 2.18
CA SER A 178 14.20 13.65 3.42
C SER A 178 13.89 12.16 3.55
N LEU A 179 14.81 11.45 4.20
CA LEU A 179 14.71 10.03 4.50
C LEU A 179 14.69 9.81 6.01
N TYR A 180 13.88 8.86 6.47
CA TYR A 180 13.76 8.52 7.88
C TYR A 180 13.77 7.01 8.10
N LEU A 181 14.48 6.57 9.12
CA LEU A 181 14.32 5.24 9.70
C LEU A 181 13.16 5.26 10.68
N MET A 182 12.21 4.34 10.52
CA MET A 182 11.03 4.23 11.38
C MET A 182 11.36 3.37 12.60
N ILE A 183 11.21 3.93 13.80
CA ILE A 183 11.50 3.26 15.08
C ILE A 183 10.22 3.28 15.92
N GLY A 184 9.26 2.43 15.55
CA GLY A 184 7.93 2.41 16.16
C GLY A 184 7.16 3.69 15.84
N GLN A 185 6.90 4.51 16.85
CA GLN A 185 6.23 5.82 16.69
C GLN A 185 7.20 6.96 16.31
N GLY A 186 8.50 6.75 16.47
CA GLY A 186 9.52 7.75 16.18
C GLY A 186 10.08 7.67 14.76
N LEU A 187 10.55 8.80 14.26
CA LEU A 187 11.28 8.92 12.99
C LEU A 187 12.71 9.39 13.29
N LYS A 188 13.71 8.63 12.83
CA LYS A 188 15.12 9.03 12.91
C LYS A 188 15.58 9.51 11.54
N PRO A 189 15.99 10.78 11.37
CA PRO A 189 16.43 11.29 10.07
C PRO A 189 17.73 10.62 9.65
N ILE A 190 17.82 10.26 8.37
CA ILE A 190 19.01 9.67 7.73
C ILE A 190 19.28 10.37 6.39
N PHE A 191 20.53 10.33 5.93
CA PHE A 191 20.91 10.91 4.64
C PHE A 191 20.94 9.89 3.52
N VAL A 192 21.21 8.63 3.88
CA VAL A 192 21.49 7.53 2.97
C VAL A 192 20.84 6.27 3.52
N ALA A 193 20.24 5.48 2.64
CA ALA A 193 19.72 4.15 2.96
C ALA A 193 20.12 3.16 1.86
N SER A 194 20.59 1.99 2.24
CA SER A 194 21.05 0.95 1.32
C SER A 194 19.95 -0.07 1.03
N THR A 195 20.20 -0.91 0.03
CA THR A 195 19.37 -2.06 -0.29
C THR A 195 19.00 -2.91 0.93
N GLY A 196 17.76 -3.40 0.94
CA GLY A 196 17.19 -4.18 2.03
C GLY A 196 16.55 -3.33 3.14
N ASN A 197 16.92 -2.06 3.28
CA ASN A 197 16.31 -1.19 4.27
C ASN A 197 14.86 -0.81 3.90
N VAL A 198 14.08 -0.58 4.95
CA VAL A 198 12.73 -0.03 4.89
C VAL A 198 12.77 1.37 5.50
N VAL A 199 12.32 2.37 4.75
CA VAL A 199 12.45 3.79 5.09
C VAL A 199 11.15 4.54 4.85
N ALA A 200 11.00 5.67 5.54
CA ALA A 200 10.00 6.67 5.23
C ALA A 200 10.63 7.76 4.36
N ILE A 201 9.97 8.12 3.27
CA ILE A 201 10.45 9.13 2.31
C ILE A 201 9.51 10.33 2.30
N GLN A 202 10.06 11.52 2.49
CA GLN A 202 9.33 12.78 2.35
C GLN A 202 9.61 13.41 0.97
N GLY A 203 8.62 14.15 0.45
CA GLY A 203 8.71 14.85 -0.84
C GLY A 203 7.93 14.18 -1.96
N LEU A 204 7.55 12.91 -1.81
CA LEU A 204 6.77 12.17 -2.81
C LEU A 204 5.25 12.40 -2.67
N GLY A 205 4.87 13.41 -1.88
CA GLY A 205 3.52 13.73 -1.44
C GLY A 205 2.53 14.12 -2.54
N GLN A 206 2.96 14.50 -3.73
CA GLN A 206 2.02 14.91 -4.77
C GLN A 206 1.97 13.92 -5.94
N HIS A 207 2.92 12.99 -5.97
CA HIS A 207 3.19 12.15 -7.14
C HIS A 207 2.64 10.72 -7.03
N ILE A 208 2.59 10.18 -5.81
CA ILE A 208 2.18 8.79 -5.58
C ILE A 208 0.73 8.73 -5.12
N LEU A 209 -0.14 8.02 -5.82
CA LEU A 209 -1.52 7.75 -5.35
C LEU A 209 -1.56 6.59 -4.36
N LYS A 210 -1.30 5.35 -4.79
CA LYS A 210 -1.34 4.15 -3.91
C LYS A 210 0.04 3.55 -3.70
N SER A 211 0.72 3.25 -4.79
CA SER A 211 2.06 2.67 -4.82
C SER A 211 2.82 3.22 -6.02
N ALA A 212 4.15 3.10 -5.98
CA ALA A 212 5.02 3.47 -7.10
C ALA A 212 6.34 2.71 -7.01
N THR A 213 6.94 2.44 -8.16
CA THR A 213 8.34 2.02 -8.23
C THR A 213 9.21 3.25 -8.39
N LEU A 214 10.18 3.44 -7.51
CA LEU A 214 11.19 4.48 -7.61
C LEU A 214 12.40 3.91 -8.31
N SER A 215 12.95 4.63 -9.28
CA SER A 215 14.14 4.23 -10.03
C SER A 215 15.05 5.43 -10.28
N SER A 216 16.37 5.22 -10.25
CA SER A 216 17.35 6.23 -10.69
C SER A 216 17.41 6.40 -12.21
N THR A 217 16.90 5.43 -12.97
CA THR A 217 16.81 5.46 -14.44
C THR A 217 15.37 5.30 -14.91
N ARG A 218 15.04 5.89 -16.06
CA ARG A 218 13.75 5.68 -16.74
C ARG A 218 13.64 4.27 -17.33
N ASN A 219 14.77 3.65 -17.67
CA ASN A 219 14.83 2.34 -18.30
C ASN A 219 14.72 1.23 -17.24
N CYS A 220 13.60 1.20 -16.52
CA CYS A 220 13.32 0.24 -15.46
C CYS A 220 11.90 -0.31 -15.62
N TRP A 221 11.75 -1.63 -15.49
CA TRP A 221 10.44 -2.23 -15.38
C TRP A 221 9.83 -1.90 -14.01
N PRO A 222 8.56 -1.48 -13.93
CA PRO A 222 7.93 -1.24 -12.64
C PRO A 222 7.64 -2.58 -11.94
N PHE A 223 7.64 -2.58 -10.62
CA PHE A 223 7.13 -3.70 -9.84
C PHE A 223 5.64 -3.92 -10.11
N SER A 224 5.23 -5.19 -10.10
CA SER A 224 3.82 -5.58 -10.16
C SER A 224 3.04 -4.98 -9.00
N ILE A 225 1.78 -4.62 -9.27
CA ILE A 225 0.86 -4.15 -8.24
C ILE A 225 0.67 -5.25 -7.21
N MET A 226 0.56 -4.88 -5.93
CA MET A 226 0.07 -5.80 -4.91
C MET A 226 -1.34 -6.25 -5.29
N MET A 227 -1.51 -7.51 -5.67
CA MET A 227 -2.83 -8.11 -5.78
C MET A 227 -3.35 -8.34 -4.36
N PHE A 228 -4.31 -7.52 -3.95
CA PHE A 228 -5.04 -7.78 -2.72
C PHE A 228 -5.87 -9.05 -2.90
N GLN A 229 -5.77 -9.97 -1.94
CA GLN A 229 -6.52 -11.23 -1.99
C GLN A 229 -8.04 -11.01 -1.92
N VAL A 230 -8.48 -9.83 -1.46
CA VAL A 230 -9.88 -9.48 -1.25
C VAL A 230 -10.14 -8.08 -1.80
N ALA A 231 -11.18 -7.94 -2.61
CA ALA A 231 -11.65 -6.64 -3.07
C ALA A 231 -12.43 -5.91 -1.96
N PRO A 232 -12.47 -4.57 -1.92
CA PRO A 232 -13.30 -3.84 -0.98
C PRO A 232 -14.78 -4.13 -1.24
N THR A 233 -15.42 -4.88 -0.34
CA THR A 233 -16.79 -5.38 -0.50
C THR A 233 -17.83 -4.45 0.11
N LEU A 234 -17.53 -3.86 1.27
CA LEU A 234 -18.47 -3.02 1.99
C LEU A 234 -18.42 -1.60 1.45
N ARG A 235 -19.57 -1.07 1.02
CA ARG A 235 -19.67 0.26 0.40
C ARG A 235 -20.69 1.10 1.14
N VAL A 236 -20.40 2.37 1.37
CA VAL A 236 -21.34 3.34 1.97
C VAL A 236 -21.27 4.65 1.23
N ALA A 237 -22.39 5.36 1.16
CA ALA A 237 -22.39 6.76 0.74
C ALA A 237 -21.97 7.64 1.92
N ILE A 238 -21.12 8.62 1.65
CA ILE A 238 -20.61 9.57 2.64
C ILE A 238 -20.92 10.98 2.17
N GLU A 239 -21.54 11.75 3.06
CA GLU A 239 -21.86 13.16 2.84
C GLU A 239 -21.43 13.97 4.06
N PRO A 240 -21.01 15.24 3.87
CA PRO A 240 -20.74 16.11 4.99
C PRO A 240 -22.08 16.55 5.63
N SER A 241 -22.10 16.73 6.95
CA SER A 241 -23.30 17.25 7.63
C SER A 241 -23.66 18.67 7.17
N ASP A 242 -22.66 19.47 6.77
CA ASP A 242 -22.85 20.78 6.13
C ASP A 242 -22.45 20.70 4.65
N PRO A 243 -23.34 21.03 3.70
CA PRO A 243 -23.01 21.08 2.28
C PRO A 243 -21.82 22.00 1.93
N ALA A 244 -21.54 23.04 2.73
CA ALA A 244 -20.38 23.91 2.51
C ALA A 244 -19.04 23.17 2.63
N ASP A 245 -19.00 22.09 3.41
CA ASP A 245 -17.81 21.29 3.69
C ASP A 245 -17.50 20.23 2.62
N MET A 246 -18.30 20.16 1.54
CA MET A 246 -18.11 19.20 0.45
C MET A 246 -16.70 19.30 -0.18
N GLY A 247 -16.15 20.50 -0.28
CA GLY A 247 -14.79 20.72 -0.76
C GLY A 247 -13.71 20.11 0.16
N ALA A 248 -13.91 20.17 1.47
CA ALA A 248 -13.02 19.57 2.46
C ALA A 248 -13.14 18.04 2.47
N LEU A 249 -14.36 17.50 2.37
CA LEU A 249 -14.61 16.06 2.23
C LEU A 249 -13.90 15.49 0.98
N MET A 250 -14.06 16.14 -0.18
CA MET A 250 -13.42 15.71 -1.43
C MET A 250 -11.88 15.69 -1.31
N LYS A 251 -11.28 16.68 -0.65
CA LYS A 251 -9.84 16.70 -0.37
C LYS A 251 -9.48 15.55 0.59
N GLY A 252 -10.22 15.38 1.68
CA GLY A 252 -9.96 14.33 2.66
C GLY A 252 -10.09 12.91 2.11
N LEU A 253 -11.08 12.65 1.25
CA LEU A 253 -11.26 11.36 0.57
C LEU A 253 -10.07 11.01 -0.34
N ARG A 254 -9.51 12.01 -1.05
CA ARG A 254 -8.29 11.81 -1.85
C ARG A 254 -7.09 11.46 -0.99
N LEU A 255 -6.95 12.11 0.17
CA LEU A 255 -5.89 11.83 1.14
C LEU A 255 -6.05 10.44 1.79
N LEU A 256 -7.28 10.03 2.10
CA LEU A 256 -7.60 8.72 2.64
C LEU A 256 -7.31 7.59 1.63
N ASN A 257 -7.76 7.72 0.39
CA ASN A 257 -7.50 6.76 -0.70
C ASN A 257 -5.99 6.56 -0.94
N ARG A 258 -5.19 7.55 -0.58
CA ARG A 258 -3.74 7.52 -0.66
C ARG A 258 -3.07 6.88 0.55
N ALA A 259 -3.55 7.17 1.75
CA ALA A 259 -3.03 6.58 2.99
C ALA A 259 -3.34 5.08 3.11
N ASN A 260 -4.47 4.66 2.52
CA ASN A 260 -4.98 3.31 2.65
C ASN A 260 -5.20 2.66 1.28
N PRO A 261 -4.40 1.65 0.91
CA PRO A 261 -4.47 1.08 -0.43
C PRO A 261 -5.75 0.24 -0.67
N PHE A 262 -6.43 -0.21 0.40
CA PHE A 262 -7.68 -0.97 0.36
C PHE A 262 -8.94 -0.10 0.33
N VAL A 263 -8.79 1.22 0.35
CA VAL A 263 -9.91 2.13 0.19
C VAL A 263 -10.11 2.41 -1.30
N GLU A 264 -11.37 2.45 -1.73
CA GLU A 264 -11.75 2.97 -3.04
C GLU A 264 -12.82 4.04 -2.84
N VAL A 265 -12.66 5.16 -3.56
CA VAL A 265 -13.64 6.24 -3.56
C VAL A 265 -14.17 6.34 -4.98
N THR A 266 -15.47 6.13 -5.12
CA THR A 266 -16.17 6.15 -6.41
C THR A 266 -17.34 7.12 -6.35
N PHE A 267 -17.71 7.66 -7.50
CA PHE A 267 -18.88 8.53 -7.63
C PHE A 267 -20.06 7.70 -8.12
N SER A 268 -21.17 7.77 -7.39
CA SER A 268 -22.44 7.16 -7.80
C SER A 268 -23.06 7.95 -8.95
N SER A 269 -23.87 7.30 -9.79
CA SER A 269 -24.67 7.96 -10.83
C SER A 269 -25.64 9.02 -10.29
N ARG A 270 -25.98 8.93 -8.99
CA ARG A 270 -26.85 9.87 -8.27
C ARG A 270 -26.14 11.11 -7.75
N GLY A 271 -24.82 11.19 -7.86
CA GLY A 271 -24.06 12.30 -7.32
C GLY A 271 -23.38 12.03 -5.97
N GLU A 272 -23.61 10.85 -5.38
CA GLU A 272 -23.14 10.50 -4.03
C GLU A 272 -21.68 10.03 -4.06
N GLN A 273 -20.91 10.36 -3.01
CA GLN A 273 -19.55 9.84 -2.83
C GLN A 273 -19.61 8.50 -2.12
N VAL A 274 -19.21 7.42 -2.81
CA VAL A 274 -19.23 6.06 -2.27
C VAL A 274 -17.83 5.66 -1.82
N LEU A 275 -17.69 5.35 -0.54
CA LEU A 275 -16.48 4.79 0.06
C LEU A 275 -16.61 3.28 0.13
N ALA A 276 -15.66 2.56 -0.46
CA ALA A 276 -15.53 1.12 -0.34
C ALA A 276 -14.38 0.76 0.61
N ALA A 277 -14.64 -0.20 1.49
CA ALA A 277 -13.69 -0.74 2.46
C ALA A 277 -13.80 -2.27 2.53
N ALA A 278 -12.78 -2.90 3.09
CA ALA A 278 -12.71 -4.36 3.23
C ALA A 278 -13.77 -4.99 4.16
N GLY A 279 -14.35 -4.21 5.09
CA GLY A 279 -15.35 -4.67 6.06
C GLY A 279 -15.69 -3.59 7.08
N GLU A 280 -16.57 -3.89 8.03
CA GLU A 280 -17.16 -2.91 8.96
C GLU A 280 -16.13 -2.21 9.84
N VAL A 281 -15.28 -2.96 10.54
CA VAL A 281 -14.23 -2.39 11.40
C VAL A 281 -13.26 -1.51 10.61
N HIS A 282 -12.94 -1.93 9.38
CA HIS A 282 -12.07 -1.15 8.50
C HIS A 282 -12.76 0.15 8.06
N LEU A 283 -14.05 0.09 7.75
CA LEU A 283 -14.85 1.24 7.39
C LEU A 283 -14.95 2.24 8.55
N GLU A 284 -15.22 1.78 9.78
CA GLU A 284 -15.26 2.61 10.98
C GLU A 284 -13.93 3.36 11.18
N ARG A 285 -12.80 2.68 10.99
CA ARG A 285 -11.49 3.32 11.07
C ARG A 285 -11.31 4.37 9.97
N CYS A 286 -11.73 4.08 8.74
CA CYS A 286 -11.64 5.02 7.63
C CYS A 286 -12.49 6.28 7.87
N ILE A 287 -13.71 6.12 8.39
CA ILE A 287 -14.59 7.24 8.74
C ILE A 287 -13.97 8.07 9.86
N LYS A 288 -13.43 7.41 10.89
CA LYS A 288 -12.73 8.09 11.99
C LYS A 288 -11.52 8.88 11.48
N ASP A 289 -10.70 8.29 10.63
CA ASP A 289 -9.55 8.97 10.01
C ASP A 289 -10.00 10.16 9.15
N LEU A 290 -11.10 10.03 8.42
CA LEU A 290 -11.65 11.12 7.61
C LEU A 290 -12.15 12.28 8.50
N LYS A 291 -12.80 11.99 9.63
CA LYS A 291 -13.29 12.98 10.60
C LYS A 291 -12.20 13.65 11.43
N GLU A 292 -11.15 12.92 11.82
CA GLU A 292 -10.15 13.43 12.78
C GLU A 292 -8.87 13.94 12.10
N ILE A 293 -8.46 13.31 11.01
CA ILE A 293 -7.13 13.46 10.41
C ILE A 293 -7.26 14.23 9.09
N PHE A 294 -8.03 13.69 8.13
CA PHE A 294 -7.98 14.17 6.75
C PHE A 294 -8.93 15.33 6.41
N ALA A 295 -10.24 15.14 6.56
CA ALA A 295 -11.23 16.15 6.18
C ALA A 295 -11.53 17.12 7.34
N LYS A 296 -11.50 16.62 8.59
CA LYS A 296 -11.80 17.41 9.81
C LYS A 296 -13.21 18.01 9.82
N VAL A 297 -14.17 17.29 9.25
CA VAL A 297 -15.58 17.70 9.13
C VAL A 297 -16.51 16.62 9.71
N SER A 298 -17.72 17.02 10.11
CA SER A 298 -18.76 16.07 10.49
C SER A 298 -19.29 15.36 9.24
N LEU A 299 -19.50 14.05 9.33
CA LEU A 299 -19.95 13.22 8.23
C LEU A 299 -21.19 12.43 8.63
N GLU A 300 -22.12 12.37 7.68
CA GLU A 300 -23.25 11.45 7.64
C GLU A 300 -22.89 10.28 6.74
N VAL A 301 -23.22 9.08 7.20
CA VAL A 301 -22.85 7.83 6.53
C VAL A 301 -24.11 7.02 6.33
N SER A 302 -24.35 6.59 5.10
CA SER A 302 -25.50 5.75 4.77
C SER A 302 -25.35 4.34 5.37
N PRO A 303 -26.44 3.59 5.49
CA PRO A 303 -26.35 2.14 5.64
C PRO A 303 -25.50 1.51 4.51
N PRO A 304 -24.90 0.34 4.75
CA PRO A 304 -24.18 -0.41 3.72
C PRO A 304 -24.99 -0.59 2.43
N LEU A 305 -24.39 -0.20 1.31
CA LEU A 305 -24.91 -0.39 -0.02
C LEU A 305 -24.68 -1.84 -0.44
N VAL A 306 -25.76 -2.57 -0.67
CA VAL A 306 -25.72 -3.95 -1.18
C VAL A 306 -25.84 -3.90 -2.70
N PHE A 307 -24.84 -4.43 -3.40
CA PHE A 307 -24.90 -4.64 -4.84
C PHE A 307 -25.32 -6.08 -5.11
N TYR A 308 -26.47 -6.24 -5.73
CA TYR A 308 -26.87 -7.53 -6.28
C TYR A 308 -26.10 -7.76 -7.58
N ARG A 309 -25.61 -8.99 -7.75
CA ARG A 309 -25.09 -9.45 -9.05
C ARG A 309 -26.18 -10.28 -9.69
N GLU A 310 -26.54 -9.92 -10.90
CA GLU A 310 -27.42 -10.72 -11.74
C GLU A 310 -26.54 -11.71 -12.52
N SER A 311 -26.92 -12.98 -12.50
CA SER A 311 -26.36 -14.01 -13.37
C SER A 311 -27.49 -14.54 -14.22
N VAL A 312 -27.24 -14.78 -15.50
CA VAL A 312 -28.19 -15.51 -16.34
C VAL A 312 -28.00 -16.99 -16.05
N GLU A 313 -29.06 -17.66 -15.62
CA GLU A 313 -29.10 -19.11 -15.49
C GLU A 313 -29.98 -19.66 -16.61
N GLY A 314 -29.37 -20.43 -17.51
CA GLY A 314 -30.03 -21.00 -18.69
C GLY A 314 -29.05 -21.20 -19.85
N GLU A 315 -29.19 -22.32 -20.57
CA GLU A 315 -28.55 -22.47 -21.88
C GLU A 315 -29.20 -21.46 -22.83
N GLY A 316 -28.43 -20.45 -23.28
CA GLY A 316 -28.91 -19.55 -24.31
C GLY A 316 -29.38 -20.38 -25.50
N THR A 317 -30.64 -20.19 -25.93
CA THR A 317 -31.10 -20.71 -27.21
C THR A 317 -30.08 -20.33 -28.27
N THR A 318 -29.67 -21.31 -29.08
CA THR A 318 -28.57 -21.14 -30.02
C THR A 318 -28.81 -19.89 -30.88
N PHE A 319 -27.73 -19.21 -31.30
CA PHE A 319 -27.81 -18.00 -32.12
C PHE A 319 -28.73 -18.15 -33.37
N LEU A 320 -28.91 -19.39 -33.84
CA LEU A 320 -29.79 -19.75 -34.95
C LEU A 320 -31.30 -19.72 -34.61
N ASP A 321 -31.68 -19.93 -33.36
CA ASP A 321 -33.09 -19.87 -32.93
C ASP A 321 -33.55 -18.41 -32.76
N ASN A 322 -32.66 -17.52 -32.31
CA ASN A 322 -32.98 -16.10 -32.13
C ASN A 322 -33.08 -15.31 -33.45
N LEU A 323 -32.48 -15.81 -34.54
CA LEU A 323 -32.62 -15.22 -35.88
C LEU A 323 -34.00 -15.46 -36.51
N LYS A 324 -34.74 -16.49 -36.07
CA LYS A 324 -36.13 -16.74 -36.52
C LYS A 324 -37.17 -15.93 -35.75
N ALA A 325 -36.78 -15.29 -34.65
CA ALA A 325 -37.66 -14.60 -33.72
C ALA A 325 -37.39 -13.09 -33.63
N LEU A 326 -36.92 -12.46 -34.71
CA LEU A 326 -36.97 -11.01 -34.88
C LEU A 326 -38.24 -10.65 -35.66
N PRO A 327 -39.31 -10.15 -35.01
CA PRO A 327 -40.40 -9.55 -35.75
C PRO A 327 -39.88 -8.28 -36.42
N SER A 328 -40.25 -8.09 -37.69
CA SER A 328 -40.10 -6.82 -38.39
C SER A 328 -40.72 -5.68 -37.57
N ALA A 329 -40.12 -4.50 -37.66
CA ALA A 329 -40.19 -3.37 -36.73
C ALA A 329 -41.54 -2.66 -36.51
N GLU A 330 -42.69 -3.35 -36.59
CA GLU A 330 -44.01 -2.72 -36.43
C GLU A 330 -44.94 -3.34 -35.35
N ASP A 331 -44.56 -4.41 -34.66
CA ASP A 331 -45.41 -4.98 -33.60
C ASP A 331 -44.96 -4.59 -32.19
N HIS A 332 -45.81 -3.79 -31.53
CA HIS A 332 -45.72 -3.47 -30.10
C HIS A 332 -45.77 -4.74 -29.25
N SER A 333 -44.61 -5.25 -28.84
CA SER A 333 -44.50 -6.37 -27.92
C SER A 333 -44.78 -5.92 -26.49
N LYS A 334 -45.93 -6.35 -25.96
CA LYS A 334 -46.25 -6.32 -24.53
C LYS A 334 -45.30 -7.26 -23.81
N TRP A 335 -44.46 -6.73 -22.93
CA TRP A 335 -43.66 -7.51 -22.01
C TRP A 335 -44.51 -7.87 -20.78
N GLU A 336 -44.91 -9.13 -20.65
CA GLU A 336 -45.49 -9.65 -19.42
C GLU A 336 -44.38 -10.24 -18.55
N MET A 337 -44.16 -9.61 -17.40
CA MET A 337 -43.22 -10.07 -16.38
C MET A 337 -44.00 -10.89 -15.36
N SER A 338 -43.92 -12.21 -15.43
CA SER A 338 -44.51 -13.10 -14.42
C SER A 338 -43.77 -12.93 -13.10
N ARG A 339 -44.51 -12.52 -12.05
CA ARG A 339 -43.98 -12.50 -10.67
C ARG A 339 -43.98 -13.93 -10.14
N GLU A 340 -42.81 -14.55 -10.06
CA GLU A 340 -42.63 -15.69 -9.17
C GLU A 340 -42.46 -15.18 -7.72
N GLY A 341 -43.11 -15.88 -6.79
CA GLY A 341 -43.38 -15.46 -5.42
C GLY A 341 -42.15 -15.36 -4.50
N PRO A 342 -42.35 -14.94 -3.24
CA PRO A 342 -41.25 -14.67 -2.31
C PRO A 342 -40.55 -15.98 -1.89
N CYS A 343 -39.22 -16.00 -1.98
CA CYS A 343 -38.39 -17.01 -1.35
C CYS A 343 -38.47 -16.85 0.18
N HIS A 344 -38.71 -17.96 0.87
CA HIS A 344 -38.70 -18.09 2.33
C HIS A 344 -37.31 -18.04 2.94
#